data_AF-A0A966URS9-F1
#
_entry.id   AF-A0A966URS9-F1
#
_cell.length_a   1.000
_cell.length_b   1.000
_cell.length_c   1.000
_cell.angle_alpha   90.00
_cell.angle_beta   90.00
_cell.angle_gamma   90.00
#
_symmetry.space_group_name_H-M   'P 1'
#
loop_
_entity.id
_entity.type
_entity.pdbx_description
1 polymer ?
#
loop_
_entity_poly.entity_id
_entity_poly.type
_entity_poly.pdbx_seq_one_letter_code
_entity_poly.pdbx_strand_id
1 'polypeptide(L)' 'MGAPETQVNTKTKLNKIALLSRSDPNRSFESLMHHFNEESLKECFYELDGKKAVGIDGIDKETYGKDLNQNIAKLISSMN' A
#
# COMPACT_ATOMS: atom_id res chain seq x y z
N MET A 1 22.89 -12.89 -17.43
CA MET A 1 22.97 -12.43 -16.02
C MET A 1 22.20 -11.14 -15.93
N GLY A 2 20.94 -11.20 -15.50
CA GLY A 2 20.14 -9.99 -15.29
C GLY A 2 20.73 -9.23 -14.11
N ALA A 3 20.93 -7.92 -14.27
CA ALA A 3 21.27 -7.06 -13.15
C ALA A 3 20.25 -7.28 -12.02
N PRO A 4 20.65 -7.23 -10.73
CA PRO A 4 19.70 -7.26 -9.66
C PRO A 4 18.79 -6.06 -9.88
N GLU A 5 17.53 -6.30 -10.22
CA GLU A 5 16.50 -5.29 -10.16
C GLU A 5 16.56 -4.76 -8.74
N THR A 6 17.26 -3.63 -8.60
CA THR A 6 17.57 -3.05 -7.30
C THR A 6 16.21 -2.87 -6.66
N GLN A 7 15.97 -3.53 -5.51
CA GLN A 7 14.69 -3.47 -4.82
C GLN A 7 14.44 -2.02 -4.44
N VAL A 8 13.82 -1.27 -5.35
CA VAL A 8 13.35 0.08 -5.08
C VAL A 8 12.15 -0.11 -4.18
N ASN A 9 12.34 0.16 -2.88
CA ASN A 9 11.31 0.10 -1.86
C ASN A 9 10.03 0.82 -2.35
N THR A 10 8.85 0.24 -2.10
CA THR A 10 7.53 0.79 -2.44
C THR A 10 7.42 2.28 -2.14
N LYS A 11 7.93 2.71 -0.98
CA LYS A 11 7.99 4.11 -0.54
C LYS A 11 8.70 5.02 -1.54
N THR A 12 9.83 4.58 -2.10
CA THR A 12 10.61 5.35 -3.09
C THR A 12 9.84 5.48 -4.41
N LYS A 13 9.16 4.42 -4.87
CA LYS A 13 8.33 4.47 -6.08
C LYS A 13 7.14 5.43 -5.90
N LEU A 14 6.45 5.34 -4.77
CA LEU A 14 5.32 6.22 -4.43
C LEU A 14 5.75 7.69 -4.27
N ASN A 15 6.92 7.97 -3.69
CA ASN A 15 7.48 9.32 -3.62
C ASN A 15 7.74 9.93 -5.00
N LYS A 16 8.22 9.11 -5.95
CA LYS A 16 8.41 9.53 -7.34
C LYS A 16 7.06 9.84 -8.01
N ILE A 17 6.04 9.00 -7.79
CA ILE A 17 4.67 9.25 -8.28
C ILE A 17 4.15 10.58 -7.71
N ALA A 18 4.24 10.80 -6.40
CA ALA A 18 3.79 12.03 -5.76
C ALA A 18 4.51 13.28 -6.27
N LEU A 19 5.82 13.18 -6.56
CA LEU A 19 6.58 14.26 -7.20
C LEU A 19 6.02 14.57 -8.60
N LEU A 20 5.82 13.54 -9.41
CA LEU A 20 5.32 13.68 -10.78
C LEU A 20 3.88 14.22 -10.81
N SER A 21 3.00 13.77 -9.91
CA SER A 21 1.63 14.29 -9.77
C SER A 21 1.60 15.77 -9.39
N ARG A 22 2.58 16.25 -8.61
CA ARG A 22 2.70 17.68 -8.28
C ARG A 22 3.17 18.52 -9.47
N SER A 23 4.09 18.01 -10.27
CA SER A 23 4.66 18.73 -11.40
C SER A 23 3.76 18.71 -12.65
N ASP A 24 2.91 17.70 -12.79
CA ASP A 24 2.00 17.54 -13.93
C ASP A 24 0.64 17.00 -13.44
N PRO A 25 -0.31 17.90 -13.12
CA PRO A 25 -1.63 17.50 -12.61
C PRO A 25 -2.47 16.67 -13.58
N ASN A 26 -2.15 16.70 -14.88
CA ASN A 26 -2.88 15.95 -15.91
C ASN A 26 -2.28 14.54 -16.15
N ARG A 27 -1.18 14.22 -15.47
CA ARG A 27 -0.52 12.91 -15.62
C ARG A 27 -1.35 11.80 -15.00
N SER A 28 -1.59 10.76 -15.79
CA SER A 28 -2.21 9.51 -15.35
C SER A 28 -1.17 8.41 -15.13
N PHE A 29 -1.41 7.55 -14.13
CA PHE A 29 -0.59 6.37 -13.84
C PHE A 29 -1.46 5.12 -14.04
N GLU A 30 -1.10 4.27 -15.00
CA GLU A 30 -1.97 3.18 -15.44
C GLU A 30 -1.95 1.95 -14.53
N SER A 31 -0.86 1.74 -13.78
CA SER A 31 -0.75 0.61 -12.86
C SER A 31 -0.02 1.01 -11.60
N LEU A 32 -0.75 1.11 -10.49
CA LEU A 32 -0.19 1.36 -9.15
C LEU A 32 -0.16 0.08 -8.30
N MET A 33 -1.01 -0.91 -8.62
CA MET A 33 -1.23 -2.09 -7.78
C MET A 33 0.05 -2.90 -7.55
N HIS A 34 0.89 -3.04 -8.58
CA HIS A 34 2.14 -3.79 -8.50
C HIS A 34 3.20 -3.15 -7.57
N HIS A 35 2.97 -1.92 -7.08
CA HIS A 35 3.83 -1.30 -6.07
C HIS A 35 3.47 -1.75 -4.65
N PHE A 36 2.26 -2.26 -4.42
CA PHE A 36 1.79 -2.71 -3.11
C PHE A 36 2.08 -4.21 -2.95
N ASN A 37 2.69 -4.55 -1.83
CA ASN A 37 2.96 -5.92 -1.40
C ASN A 37 2.65 -6.07 0.09
N GLU A 38 2.74 -7.29 0.62
CA GLU A 38 2.40 -7.57 2.01
C GLU A 38 3.18 -6.71 3.00
N GLU A 39 4.49 -6.54 2.80
CA GLU A 39 5.35 -5.79 3.70
C GLU A 39 4.94 -4.32 3.72
N SER A 40 4.80 -3.70 2.56
CA SER A 40 4.39 -2.29 2.44
C SER A 40 3.01 -2.03 3.05
N LEU A 41 2.04 -2.95 2.89
CA LEU A 41 0.71 -2.79 3.44
C LEU A 41 0.68 -3.00 4.97
N LYS A 42 1.53 -3.89 5.51
CA LYS A 42 1.72 -4.04 6.96
C LYS A 42 2.36 -2.79 7.56
N GLU A 43 3.39 -2.22 6.92
CA GLU A 43 3.97 -0.94 7.34
C GLU A 43 2.90 0.16 7.36
N CYS A 44 2.11 0.30 6.30
CA CYS A 44 1.00 1.25 6.26
C CYS A 44 0.01 1.02 7.41
N PHE A 45 -0.36 -0.23 7.71
CA PHE A 45 -1.25 -0.54 8.83
C PHE A 45 -0.69 -0.03 10.17
N TYR A 46 0.61 -0.19 10.42
CA TYR A 46 1.23 0.30 11.64
C TYR A 46 1.31 1.84 11.68
N GLU A 47 1.51 2.50 10.55
CA GLU A 47 1.51 3.97 10.43
C GLU A 47 0.12 4.61 10.63
N LEU A 48 -0.98 3.87 10.44
CA LEU A 48 -2.32 4.41 10.67
C LEU A 48 -2.51 4.84 12.14
N ASP A 49 -3.12 6.00 12.37
CA ASP A 49 -3.54 6.38 13.72
C ASP A 49 -4.67 5.46 14.21
N GLY A 50 -4.60 4.98 15.45
CA GLY A 50 -5.65 4.15 16.07
C GLY A 50 -6.98 4.88 16.24
N LYS A 51 -7.00 6.22 16.11
CA LYS A 51 -8.21 7.06 16.17
C LYS A 51 -8.88 7.28 14.80
N LYS A 52 -8.42 6.60 13.75
CA LYS A 52 -9.04 6.69 12.42
C LYS A 52 -10.47 6.14 12.45
N ALA A 53 -11.27 6.57 11.47
CA ALA A 53 -12.63 6.08 11.31
C ALA A 53 -12.66 4.56 11.13
N VAL A 54 -13.73 3.95 11.62
CA VAL A 54 -14.05 2.53 11.42
C VAL A 54 -14.23 2.26 9.92
N GLY A 55 -13.84 1.06 9.47
CA GLY A 55 -14.09 0.62 8.10
C GLY A 55 -15.58 0.64 7.74
N ILE A 56 -15.88 0.67 6.43
CA ILE A 56 -17.27 0.61 5.94
C ILE A 56 -17.98 -0.70 6.32
N ASP A 57 -17.20 -1.73 6.61
CA ASP A 57 -17.60 -3.03 7.14
C ASP A 57 -17.83 -3.04 8.66
N GLY A 58 -17.62 -1.91 9.33
CA GLY A 58 -17.74 -1.80 10.79
C GLY A 58 -16.52 -2.33 11.55
N ILE A 59 -15.42 -2.69 10.88
CA ILE A 59 -14.22 -3.22 11.52
C ILE A 59 -13.27 -2.07 11.88
N ASP A 60 -12.90 -1.98 13.16
CA ASP A 60 -11.90 -1.01 13.64
C ASP A 60 -10.47 -1.53 13.47
N LYS A 61 -9.48 -0.64 13.67
CA LYS A 61 -8.06 -0.96 13.49
C LYS A 61 -7.62 -2.11 14.40
N GLU A 62 -8.06 -2.12 15.65
CA GLU A 62 -7.68 -3.14 16.63
C GLU A 62 -8.17 -4.52 16.19
N THR A 63 -9.44 -4.61 15.82
CA THR A 63 -10.08 -5.85 15.36
C THR A 63 -9.47 -6.33 14.06
N TYR A 64 -9.24 -5.45 13.10
CA TYR A 64 -8.54 -5.79 11.85
C TYR A 64 -7.12 -6.34 12.12
N GLY A 65 -6.44 -5.78 13.12
CA GLY A 65 -5.08 -6.16 13.50
C GLY A 65 -4.94 -7.55 14.12
N LYS A 66 -6.03 -8.15 14.63
CA LYS A 66 -6.01 -9.49 15.26
C LYS A 66 -5.50 -10.56 14.30
N ASP A 67 -5.89 -10.48 13.04
CA ASP A 67 -5.51 -11.41 11.97
C ASP A 67 -4.81 -10.68 10.81
N LEU A 68 -3.94 -9.71 11.14
CA LEU A 68 -3.32 -8.80 10.16
C LEU A 68 -2.72 -9.53 8.95
N ASN A 69 -1.96 -10.62 9.16
CA ASN A 69 -1.33 -11.36 8.06
C ASN A 69 -2.37 -11.95 7.08
N GLN A 70 -3.43 -12.57 7.59
CA GLN A 70 -4.47 -13.17 6.74
C GLN A 70 -5.28 -12.08 6.02
N ASN A 71 -5.59 -10.99 6.71
CA ASN A 71 -6.33 -9.88 6.14
C ASN A 71 -5.55 -9.21 4.99
N ILE A 72 -4.23 -9.01 5.16
CA ILE A 72 -3.37 -8.44 4.11
C ILE A 72 -3.22 -9.41 2.93
N ALA A 73 -3.02 -10.70 3.17
CA ALA A 73 -2.95 -11.70 2.09
C ALA A 73 -4.26 -11.76 1.28
N LYS A 74 -5.41 -11.72 1.96
CA LYS A 74 -6.74 -11.68 1.33
C LYS A 74 -6.92 -10.41 0.50
N LEU A 75 -6.49 -9.26 1.03
CA LEU A 75 -6.55 -7.98 0.32
C LEU A 75 -5.77 -8.05 -1.00
N ILE A 76 -4.51 -8.52 -0.96
CA ILE A 76 -3.68 -8.65 -2.16
C ILE A 76 -4.32 -9.61 -3.17
N SER A 77 -4.87 -10.74 -2.71
CA SER A 77 -5.57 -11.68 -3.60
C SER A 77 -6.80 -11.08 -4.26
N SER A 78 -7.46 -10.08 -3.66
CA SER A 78 -8.63 -9.41 -4.24
C SER A 78 -8.29 -8.28 -5.22
N MET A 79 -7.03 -7.86 -5.27
CA MET A 79 -6.53 -6.76 -6.09
C MET A 79 -6.05 -7.21 -7.49
N ASN A 80 -6.03 -8.52 -7.74
CA ASN A 80 -5.56 -9.16 -8.97
C ASN A 80 -6.70 -9.45 -9.95
#